data_AF-A0A7S2EZF1-F1
#
_entry.id   AF-A0A7S2EZF1-F1
#
_cell.length_a   1.000
_cell.length_b   1.000
_cell.length_c   1.000
_cell.angle_alpha   90.00
_cell.angle_beta   90.00
_cell.angle_gamma   90.00
#
_symmetry.space_group_name_H-M   'P 1'
#
loop_
_entity.id
_entity.type
_entity.pdbx_description
1 polymer ?
#
loop_
_entity_poly.entity_id
_entity_poly.type
_entity_poly.pdbx_seq_one_letter_code
_entity_poly.pdbx_strand_id
1 'polypeptide(L)'
;VEKATSKQGKVHFSIVVWNLSEYSKSSGLGDEAASMCHVFYESKDERKVLNAFSSAGIDLESAEAVPVDPTSSVEHEQHIMCAKENLYLQDLYTWEEGPPMSADDLKSRFKMK
;
A
#
# COMPACT_ATOMS: atom_id res chain seq x y z
N VAL A 1 -2.20 4.91 6.74
CA VAL A 1 -2.58 5.39 5.40
C VAL A 1 -3.66 6.47 5.43
N GLU A 2 -4.68 6.38 6.30
CA GLU A 2 -5.78 7.34 6.42
C GLU A 2 -5.34 8.82 6.52
N LYS A 3 -4.30 9.11 7.30
CA LYS A 3 -3.75 10.46 7.42
C LYS A 3 -3.24 11.00 6.08
N ALA A 4 -2.63 10.15 5.24
CA ALA A 4 -2.17 10.54 3.91
C ALA A 4 -3.36 10.73 2.97
N THR A 5 -4.34 9.82 2.97
CA THR A 5 -5.52 9.90 2.07
C THR A 5 -6.41 11.09 2.38
N SER A 6 -6.41 11.61 3.61
CA SER A 6 -7.05 12.89 3.94
C SER A 6 -6.53 14.11 3.14
N LYS A 7 -5.38 13.96 2.44
CA LYS A 7 -4.78 14.98 1.57
C LYS A 7 -5.20 14.85 0.10
N GLN A 8 -5.89 13.77 -0.30
CA GLN A 8 -6.41 13.61 -1.65
C GLN A 8 -7.35 14.78 -2.01
N GLY A 9 -7.28 15.24 -3.25
CA GLY A 9 -8.01 16.41 -3.75
C GLY A 9 -7.26 17.75 -3.56
N LYS A 10 -6.37 17.86 -2.57
CA LYS A 10 -5.38 18.95 -2.49
C LYS A 10 -4.07 18.58 -3.18
N VAL A 11 -3.68 17.31 -3.02
CA VAL A 11 -2.57 16.68 -3.74
C VAL A 11 -3.17 15.63 -4.66
N HIS A 12 -2.68 15.57 -5.89
CA HIS A 12 -3.16 14.62 -6.90
C HIS A 12 -2.36 13.33 -6.81
N PHE A 13 -3.00 12.31 -6.25
CA PHE A 13 -2.49 10.95 -6.21
C PHE A 13 -3.66 9.99 -5.99
N SER A 14 -3.52 8.78 -6.52
CA SER A 14 -4.38 7.64 -6.24
C SER A 14 -3.64 6.62 -5.40
N ILE A 15 -4.37 5.76 -4.71
CA ILE A 15 -3.77 4.70 -3.89
C ILE A 15 -4.62 3.43 -3.95
N VAL A 16 -3.93 2.29 -3.95
CA VAL A 16 -4.53 0.98 -3.76
C VAL A 16 -3.94 0.37 -2.49
N VAL A 17 -4.80 -0.20 -1.65
CA VAL A 17 -4.43 -0.79 -0.36
C VAL A 17 -4.88 -2.24 -0.30
N TRP A 18 -3.96 -3.14 0.04
CA TRP A 18 -4.23 -4.54 0.37
C TRP A 18 -3.86 -4.78 1.83
N ASN A 19 -4.81 -5.24 2.62
CA ASN A 19 -4.55 -5.58 4.02
C ASN A 19 -3.76 -6.88 4.09
N LEU A 20 -2.72 -6.92 4.93
CA LEU A 20 -1.95 -8.14 5.17
C LEU A 20 -2.50 -8.86 6.39
N SER A 21 -2.70 -10.16 6.26
CA SER A 21 -3.06 -11.00 7.42
C SER A 21 -1.93 -11.00 8.45
N GLU A 22 -2.25 -11.34 9.69
CA GLU A 22 -1.29 -11.49 10.78
C GLU A 22 -0.21 -12.55 10.50
N TYR A 23 -0.44 -13.43 9.53
CA TYR A 23 0.49 -14.47 9.09
C TYR A 23 1.49 -13.98 8.06
N SER A 24 1.33 -12.77 7.52
CA SER A 24 2.35 -12.17 6.67
C SER A 24 3.61 -11.89 7.47
N LYS A 25 4.77 -12.13 6.86
CA LYS A 25 6.07 -11.88 7.50
C LYS A 25 6.14 -10.47 8.09
N SER A 26 5.70 -9.47 7.33
CA SER A 26 5.71 -8.04 7.63
C SER A 26 4.54 -7.52 8.48
N SER A 27 3.54 -8.36 8.81
CA SER A 27 2.28 -7.91 9.47
C SER A 27 2.11 -8.53 10.85
N GLY A 28 1.59 -7.79 11.82
CA GLY A 28 1.31 -8.25 13.18
C GLY A 28 -0.18 -8.32 13.51
N LEU A 29 -0.48 -8.43 14.81
CA LEU A 29 -1.85 -8.40 15.33
C LEU A 29 -2.24 -6.98 15.75
N GLY A 30 -3.52 -6.63 15.58
CA GLY A 30 -4.06 -5.36 16.07
C GLY A 30 -3.33 -4.15 15.45
N ASP A 31 -2.75 -3.30 16.28
CA ASP A 31 -2.04 -2.08 15.86
C ASP A 31 -0.76 -2.37 15.04
N GLU A 32 -0.26 -3.61 15.08
CA GLU A 32 0.88 -4.04 14.25
C GLU A 32 0.45 -4.59 12.89
N ALA A 33 -0.86 -4.67 12.59
CA ALA A 33 -1.35 -5.12 11.29
C ALA A 33 -0.85 -4.19 10.18
N ALA A 34 -0.21 -4.77 9.17
CA ALA A 34 0.36 -4.06 8.05
C ALA A 34 -0.57 -4.09 6.83
N SER A 35 -0.32 -3.19 5.90
CA SER A 35 -0.96 -3.17 4.58
C SER A 35 0.09 -2.92 3.52
N MET A 36 -0.04 -3.59 2.38
CA MET A 36 0.69 -3.23 1.17
C MET A 36 -0.05 -2.10 0.46
N CYS A 37 0.68 -1.08 0.01
CA CYS A 37 0.09 0.08 -0.64
C CYS A 37 0.84 0.41 -1.93
N HIS A 38 0.10 0.65 -3.01
CA HIS A 38 0.66 1.27 -4.22
C HIS A 38 0.16 2.71 -4.32
N VAL A 39 1.07 3.66 -4.52
CA VAL A 39 0.77 5.09 -4.63
C VAL A 39 1.07 5.54 -6.05
N PHE A 40 0.06 6.12 -6.70
CA PHE A 40 0.11 6.52 -8.10
C PHE A 40 0.02 8.02 -8.21
N TYR A 41 0.95 8.63 -8.94
CA TYR A 41 1.01 10.08 -9.11
C TYR A 41 1.71 10.43 -10.43
N GLU A 42 1.45 11.63 -10.94
CA GLU A 42 2.21 12.18 -12.05
C GLU A 42 3.52 12.81 -11.54
N SER A 43 4.58 12.76 -12.35
CA SER A 43 5.90 13.32 -11.98
C SER A 43 5.85 14.78 -11.53
N LYS A 44 4.91 15.58 -12.05
CA LYS A 44 4.73 16.99 -11.67
C LYS A 44 4.28 17.18 -10.21
N ASP A 45 3.65 16.17 -9.61
CA ASP A 45 3.11 16.21 -8.26
C ASP A 45 3.95 15.42 -7.24
N GLU A 46 5.01 14.73 -7.69
CA GLU A 46 5.90 13.87 -6.88
C GLU A 46 6.30 14.51 -5.55
N ARG A 47 6.91 15.70 -5.58
CA ARG A 47 7.36 16.38 -4.35
C ARG A 47 6.22 16.64 -3.36
N LYS A 48 5.01 16.93 -3.84
CA LYS A 48 3.84 17.14 -2.96
C LYS A 48 3.37 15.83 -2.35
N VAL A 49 3.42 14.74 -3.13
CA VAL A 49 3.06 13.39 -2.68
C VAL A 49 4.05 12.90 -1.62
N LEU A 50 5.36 12.97 -1.89
CA LEU A 50 6.40 12.60 -0.92
C LEU A 50 6.23 13.36 0.40
N ASN A 51 6.00 14.68 0.34
CA ASN A 51 5.73 15.48 1.54
C ASN A 51 4.42 15.09 2.26
N ALA A 52 3.36 14.77 1.52
CA ALA A 52 2.08 14.36 2.11
C ALA A 52 2.23 13.06 2.89
N PHE A 53 2.93 12.07 2.32
CA PHE A 53 3.18 10.78 2.97
C PHE A 53 4.19 10.90 4.12
N SER A 54 5.28 11.64 3.95
CA SER A 54 6.24 11.92 5.02
C SER A 54 5.56 12.60 6.22
N SER A 55 4.66 13.56 6.00
CA SER A 55 3.87 14.18 7.07
C SER A 55 2.92 13.20 7.78
N ALA A 56 2.56 12.12 7.10
CA ALA A 56 1.77 11.01 7.63
C ALA A 56 2.63 9.93 8.32
N GLY A 57 3.96 10.09 8.35
CA GLY A 57 4.90 9.13 8.92
C GLY A 57 5.22 7.95 7.99
N ILE A 58 4.94 8.07 6.69
CA ILE A 58 5.21 7.05 5.69
C ILE A 58 6.35 7.55 4.79
N ASP A 59 7.46 6.82 4.77
CA ASP A 59 8.57 7.11 3.88
C ASP A 59 8.35 6.41 2.54
N LEU A 60 8.10 7.21 1.49
CA LEU A 60 8.02 6.70 0.12
C LEU A 60 9.37 6.78 -0.60
N GLU A 61 10.32 7.58 -0.11
CA GLU A 61 11.63 7.76 -0.76
C GLU A 61 12.50 6.51 -0.63
N SER A 62 12.20 5.64 0.34
CA SER A 62 12.82 4.32 0.46
C SER A 62 12.42 3.33 -0.65
N ALA A 63 11.36 3.62 -1.40
CA ALA A 63 10.86 2.78 -2.49
C ALA A 63 11.15 3.43 -3.85
N GLU A 64 11.54 2.62 -4.84
CA GLU A 64 11.76 3.11 -6.20
C GLU A 64 10.42 3.40 -6.89
N ALA A 65 10.27 4.60 -7.45
CA ALA A 65 9.13 4.96 -8.26
C ALA A 65 9.26 4.33 -9.66
N VAL A 66 8.27 3.53 -10.05
CA VAL A 66 8.24 2.84 -11.34
C VAL A 66 7.15 3.43 -12.23
N PRO A 67 7.43 3.77 -13.50
CA PRO A 67 6.39 4.19 -14.44
C PRO A 67 5.36 3.08 -14.64
N VAL A 68 4.07 3.43 -14.60
CA VAL A 68 2.98 2.50 -14.91
C VAL A 68 3.02 2.16 -16.40
N ASP A 69 3.01 0.87 -16.73
CA ASP A 69 2.93 0.41 -18.12
C ASP A 69 1.51 0.65 -18.68
N PRO A 70 1.35 1.43 -19.76
CA PRO A 70 0.04 1.65 -20.39
C PRO A 70 -0.66 0.37 -20.85
N THR A 71 0.08 -0.72 -21.02
CA THR A 71 -0.41 -2.04 -21.43
C THR A 71 -0.38 -3.07 -20.30
N SER A 72 -0.18 -2.62 -19.06
CA SER A 72 -0.22 -3.47 -17.87
C SER A 72 -1.47 -4.35 -17.85
N SER A 73 -1.30 -5.65 -17.58
CA SER A 73 -2.40 -6.60 -17.38
C SER A 73 -3.03 -6.47 -15.99
N VAL A 74 -2.47 -5.62 -15.12
CA VAL A 74 -2.92 -5.43 -13.75
C VAL A 74 -4.08 -4.44 -13.73
N GLU A 75 -5.27 -4.94 -13.37
CA GLU A 75 -6.52 -4.17 -13.48
C GLU A 75 -6.50 -2.83 -12.72
N HIS A 76 -5.95 -2.82 -11.50
CA HIS A 76 -5.93 -1.61 -10.68
C HIS A 76 -5.02 -0.52 -11.25
N GLU A 77 -3.93 -0.90 -11.94
CA GLU A 77 -3.04 0.05 -12.62
C GLU A 77 -3.75 0.71 -13.79
N GLN A 78 -4.45 -0.08 -14.61
CA GLN A 78 -5.24 0.41 -15.74
C GLN A 78 -6.40 1.31 -15.29
N HIS A 79 -7.10 0.90 -14.23
CA HIS A 79 -8.20 1.66 -13.68
C HIS A 79 -7.72 3.03 -13.18
N ILE A 80 -6.62 3.07 -12.43
CA ILE A 80 -6.07 4.33 -11.92
C ILE A 80 -5.51 5.20 -13.03
N MET A 81 -4.77 4.63 -13.97
CA MET A 81 -4.17 5.38 -15.08
C MET A 81 -5.24 6.05 -15.95
N CYS A 82 -6.38 5.38 -16.17
CA CYS A 82 -7.47 5.90 -17.00
C CYS A 82 -8.49 6.76 -16.22
N ALA A 83 -8.40 6.83 -14.90
CA ALA A 83 -9.33 7.60 -14.08
C ALA A 83 -9.08 9.11 -14.22
N LYS A 84 -10.17 9.89 -14.32
CA LYS A 84 -10.09 11.37 -14.34
C LYS A 84 -9.93 11.96 -12.94
N GLU A 85 -10.27 11.19 -11.92
CA GLU A 85 -10.27 11.60 -10.53
C GLU A 85 -9.28 10.77 -9.71
N ASN A 86 -8.88 11.30 -8.56
CA ASN A 86 -8.04 10.56 -7.63
C ASN A 86 -8.86 9.44 -7.00
N LEU A 87 -8.35 8.20 -7.06
CA LEU A 87 -9.01 7.03 -6.52
C LEU A 87 -8.39 6.60 -5.20
N TYR A 88 -9.25 6.13 -4.30
CA TYR A 88 -8.87 5.35 -3.13
C TYR A 88 -9.52 3.97 -3.28
N LEU A 89 -8.70 2.95 -3.59
CA LEU A 89 -9.16 1.58 -3.71
C LEU A 89 -8.61 0.78 -2.53
N GLN A 90 -9.48 0.08 -1.82
CA GLN A 90 -9.08 -0.79 -0.72
C GLN A 90 -9.70 -2.16 -0.93
N ASP A 91 -8.85 -3.18 -0.89
CA ASP A 91 -9.29 -4.56 -0.82
C ASP A 91 -9.78 -4.89 0.61
N LEU A 92 -10.97 -5.47 0.71
CA LEU A 92 -11.58 -5.87 1.97
C LEU A 92 -11.09 -7.25 2.45
N TYR A 93 -10.43 -8.02 1.59
CA TYR A 93 -9.79 -9.26 1.95
C TYR A 93 -8.40 -9.02 2.55
N THR A 94 -7.88 -10.05 3.21
CA THR A 94 -6.53 -10.07 3.79
C THR A 94 -5.65 -11.04 3.00
N TRP A 95 -4.40 -10.65 2.80
CA TRP A 95 -3.45 -11.37 1.97
C TRP A 95 -2.21 -11.78 2.76
N GLU A 96 -1.55 -12.85 2.33
CA GLU A 96 -0.28 -13.32 2.87
C GLU A 96 0.87 -12.92 1.95
N GLU A 97 1.89 -12.27 2.51
CA GLU A 97 3.11 -11.95 1.78
C GLU A 97 3.96 -13.21 1.57
N GLY A 98 4.12 -13.61 0.31
CA GLY A 98 5.01 -14.70 -0.07
C GLY A 98 4.49 -16.09 0.31
N PRO A 99 5.36 -17.10 0.42
CA PRO A 99 4.94 -18.43 0.83
C PRO A 99 4.45 -18.45 2.28
N PRO A 100 3.51 -19.34 2.64
CA PRO A 100 3.03 -19.46 4.01
C PRO A 100 4.17 -19.66 5.01
N MET A 101 4.06 -19.03 6.18
CA MET A 101 5.00 -19.23 7.28
C MET A 101 5.02 -20.70 7.73
N SER A 102 6.18 -21.19 8.16
CA SER A 102 6.29 -22.55 8.68
C SER A 102 5.56 -22.68 10.03
N ALA A 103 5.15 -23.89 10.40
CA ALA A 103 4.49 -24.13 11.69
C ALA A 103 5.34 -23.71 12.89
N ASP A 104 6.66 -23.84 12.79
CA ASP A 104 7.59 -23.45 13.87
C ASP A 104 7.70 -21.92 13.98
N ASP A 105 7.70 -21.21 12.85
CA ASP A 105 7.69 -19.74 12.83
C ASP A 105 6.39 -19.20 13.42
N LEU A 106 5.25 -19.82 13.08
CA LEU A 106 3.95 -19.46 13.64
C LEU A 106 3.90 -19.69 15.16
N LYS A 107 4.39 -20.83 15.66
CA LYS A 107 4.45 -21.10 17.11
C LYS A 107 5.32 -20.08 17.84
N SER A 108 6.48 -19.76 17.27
CA SER A 108 7.40 -18.75 17.82
C SER A 108 6.74 -17.38 17.86
N ARG A 109 6.12 -16.94 16.76
CA ARG A 109 5.47 -15.64 16.62
C ARG A 109 4.28 -15.47 17.55
N PHE A 110 3.39 -16.45 17.59
CA PHE A 110 2.13 -16.38 18.34
C PHE A 110 2.22 -16.97 19.76
N LYS A 111 3.42 -17.39 20.19
CA LYS A 111 3.65 -18.05 21.49
C LYS A 111 2.67 -19.19 21.75
N MET A 112 2.30 -19.91 20.69
CA MET A 112 1.39 -21.06 20.78
C MET A 112 2.16 -22.23 21.42
N LYS A 113 1.65 -22.74 22.54
CA LYS A 113 2.22 -23.90 23.25
C LYS A 113 2.04 -25.19 22.47
#